data_AF-A0A258REU7-F1
#
_entry.id   AF-A0A258REU7-F1
#
_cell.length_a   1.000
_cell.length_b   1.000
_cell.length_c   1.000
_cell.angle_alpha   90.00
_cell.angle_beta   90.00
_cell.angle_gamma   90.00
#
_symmetry.space_group_name_H-M   'P 1'
#
loop_
_entity.id
_entity.type
_entity.pdbx_description
1 polymer ?
#
loop_
_entity_poly.entity_id
_entity_poly.type
_entity_poly.pdbx_seq_one_letter_code
_entity_poly.pdbx_strand_id
1 'polypeptide(L)'
;MRALKTCRSRCYSRSGGASAVSDIVDDDSISFVPVLPFAPEQFQEIRHCALGVKLRAARLAANLSIEAVSERTRIRAVYLSALEEGRLDQFTAPLYAVGFASSYARAIGLDAEWAAQAMRQFIADTPNSWRRSGWVH
;
A
#
# COMPACT_ATOMS: atom_id res chain seq x y z
N MET A 1 39.70 8.66 18.65
CA MET A 1 38.86 7.74 17.87
C MET A 1 37.49 8.38 17.67
N ARG A 2 37.03 8.40 16.41
CA ARG A 2 35.71 8.75 15.82
C ARG A 2 34.50 8.68 16.79
N ALA A 3 33.40 9.43 16.70
CA ALA A 3 32.93 10.59 15.93
C ALA A 3 31.59 11.05 16.58
N LEU A 4 31.35 12.37 16.65
CA LEU A 4 30.07 13.13 16.54
C LEU A 4 28.82 12.58 17.28
N LYS A 5 28.35 13.13 18.41
CA LYS A 5 27.60 14.40 18.63
C LYS A 5 26.76 14.87 17.44
N THR A 6 25.42 14.79 17.58
CA THR A 6 24.39 15.87 17.49
C THR A 6 23.01 15.21 17.54
N CYS A 7 22.16 15.35 18.57
CA CYS A 7 21.37 16.53 18.97
C CYS A 7 20.67 17.26 17.80
N ARG A 8 19.35 17.12 17.69
CA ARG A 8 18.44 18.29 17.69
C ARG A 8 16.96 17.89 17.62
N SER A 9 16.34 17.97 18.78
CA SER A 9 15.06 18.65 18.94
C SER A 9 15.18 20.08 18.37
N ARG A 10 14.31 20.50 17.44
CA ARG A 10 13.52 21.75 17.58
C ARG A 10 12.58 22.02 16.40
N CYS A 11 11.34 22.29 16.78
CA CYS A 11 10.47 23.40 16.36
C CYS A 11 10.51 23.82 14.89
N TYR A 12 9.43 23.46 14.21
CA TYR A 12 8.60 24.38 13.43
C TYR A 12 8.82 25.86 13.80
N SER A 13 9.36 26.64 12.88
CA SER A 13 8.93 28.03 12.66
C SER A 13 9.52 28.63 11.38
N ARG A 14 8.66 29.40 10.70
CA ARG A 14 8.92 30.57 9.83
C ARG A 14 9.27 30.38 8.35
N SER A 15 8.23 30.62 7.53
CA SER A 15 8.04 31.76 6.59
C SER A 15 9.10 32.07 5.51
N GLY A 16 8.62 32.16 4.27
CA GLY A 16 9.29 32.69 3.07
C GLY A 16 9.44 31.57 2.03
N GLY A 17 8.80 31.56 0.86
CA GLY A 17 8.60 32.64 -0.11
C GLY A 17 9.65 32.48 -1.22
N ALA A 18 9.19 32.38 -2.48
CA ALA A 18 9.96 32.30 -3.74
C ALA A 18 10.58 30.92 -4.05
N SER A 19 10.61 30.39 -5.27
CA SER A 19 10.09 30.77 -6.59
C SER A 19 10.41 29.59 -7.54
N ALA A 20 9.68 29.50 -8.64
CA ALA A 20 10.05 28.83 -9.89
C ALA A 20 10.10 27.29 -9.90
N VAL A 21 9.02 26.70 -10.39
CA VAL A 21 9.06 25.83 -11.59
C VAL A 21 7.77 26.06 -12.35
N SER A 22 7.72 27.23 -12.99
CA SER A 22 6.96 27.38 -14.22
C SER A 22 7.70 26.59 -15.30
N ASP A 23 6.92 26.10 -16.28
CA ASP A 23 7.36 25.66 -17.59
C ASP A 23 7.80 24.19 -17.68
N ILE A 24 6.85 23.36 -18.11
CA ILE A 24 6.93 22.37 -19.20
C ILE A 24 5.73 21.41 -19.02
N VAL A 25 4.59 21.73 -19.62
CA VAL A 25 3.89 20.90 -20.63
C VAL A 25 2.89 21.79 -21.37
N ASP A 26 3.13 21.97 -22.67
CA ASP A 26 2.23 22.63 -23.61
C ASP A 26 0.96 21.80 -23.87
N ASP A 27 -0.16 22.52 -23.89
CA ASP A 27 -1.30 22.45 -24.83
C ASP A 27 -1.77 21.07 -25.34
N ASP A 28 -2.91 20.64 -24.78
CA ASP A 28 -4.15 20.29 -25.48
C ASP A 28 -4.80 19.01 -24.88
N SER A 29 -6.04 19.15 -24.41
CA SER A 29 -6.95 18.09 -23.91
C SER A 29 -6.61 17.37 -22.58
N ILE A 30 -7.08 17.91 -21.45
CA ILE A 30 -8.10 17.34 -20.54
C ILE A 30 -8.53 18.46 -19.58
N SER A 31 -9.49 19.27 -20.02
CA SER A 31 -10.27 20.15 -19.15
C SER A 31 -11.44 19.36 -18.57
N PHE A 32 -11.19 18.56 -17.53
CA PHE A 32 -12.24 18.13 -16.61
C PHE A 32 -11.65 17.91 -15.23
N VAL A 33 -11.33 19.02 -14.55
CA VAL A 33 -11.21 19.00 -13.08
C VAL A 33 -12.63 19.26 -12.56
N PRO A 34 -13.38 18.25 -12.08
CA PRO A 34 -14.64 18.53 -11.43
C PRO A 34 -14.33 19.29 -10.14
N VAL A 35 -14.74 20.56 -10.06
CA VAL A 35 -14.85 21.29 -8.79
C VAL A 35 -15.95 20.61 -7.99
N LEU A 36 -15.57 19.69 -7.09
CA LEU A 36 -16.51 19.11 -6.13
C LEU A 36 -16.44 19.91 -4.81
N PRO A 37 -17.56 20.52 -4.35
CA PRO A 37 -17.63 21.21 -3.07
C PRO A 37 -17.84 20.26 -1.87
N PHE A 38 -17.26 19.05 -1.90
CA PHE A 38 -17.42 18.07 -0.82
C PHE A 38 -16.09 17.38 -0.49
N ALA A 39 -15.49 17.82 0.62
CA ALA A 39 -14.48 17.14 1.45
C ALA A 39 -13.12 16.76 0.79
N PRO A 40 -12.03 17.52 1.05
CA PRO A 40 -10.65 17.10 0.75
C PRO A 40 -10.13 15.99 1.71
N GLU A 41 -10.99 15.29 2.42
CA GLU A 41 -10.62 14.21 3.36
C GLU A 41 -10.42 12.84 2.67
N GLN A 42 -10.73 12.74 1.37
CA GLN A 42 -10.82 11.46 0.63
C GLN A 42 -9.58 11.11 -0.18
N PHE A 43 -8.48 11.85 -0.04
CA PHE A 43 -7.19 11.37 -0.50
C PHE A 43 -6.83 10.16 0.35
N GLN A 44 -7.28 8.97 -0.06
CA GLN A 44 -6.81 7.70 0.48
C GLN A 44 -5.30 7.70 0.29
N GLU A 45 -4.62 8.15 1.34
CA GLU A 45 -3.18 8.09 1.52
C GLU A 45 -2.79 6.65 1.18
N ILE A 46 -2.14 6.48 0.03
CA ILE A 46 -1.98 5.15 -0.58
C ILE A 46 -1.15 4.32 0.40
N ARG A 47 -1.80 3.44 1.17
CA ARG A 47 -1.17 2.62 2.22
C ARG A 47 -0.44 1.46 1.57
N HIS A 48 0.63 1.77 0.84
CA HIS A 48 1.52 0.76 0.29
C HIS A 48 2.24 0.04 1.44
N CYS A 49 1.80 -1.19 1.72
CA CYS A 49 2.60 -2.09 2.54
C CYS A 49 3.89 -2.44 1.77
N ALA A 50 5.05 -2.42 2.45
CA ALA A 50 6.31 -2.85 1.85
C ALA A 50 6.26 -4.29 1.30
N LEU A 51 5.41 -5.14 1.87
CA LEU A 51 5.11 -6.48 1.35
C LEU A 51 4.35 -6.42 0.02
N GLY A 52 3.29 -5.61 -0.07
CA GLY A 52 2.46 -5.47 -1.27
C GLY A 52 3.27 -5.00 -2.49
N VAL A 53 4.14 -4.01 -2.27
CA VAL A 53 5.09 -3.53 -3.30
C VAL A 53 6.01 -4.65 -3.78
N LYS A 54 6.54 -5.47 -2.86
CA LYS A 54 7.41 -6.61 -3.22
C LYS A 54 6.66 -7.69 -3.99
N LEU A 55 5.44 -8.04 -3.57
CA LEU A 55 4.60 -9.02 -4.27
C LEU A 55 4.28 -8.57 -5.70
N ARG A 56 3.93 -7.28 -5.86
CA ARG A 56 3.67 -6.69 -7.18
C ARG A 56 4.92 -6.72 -8.06
N ALA A 57 6.07 -6.28 -7.53
CA ALA A 57 7.33 -6.28 -8.26
C ALA A 57 7.72 -7.70 -8.71
N ALA A 58 7.59 -8.69 -7.83
CA ALA A 58 7.88 -10.09 -8.15
C ALA A 58 6.90 -10.67 -9.17
N ARG A 59 5.61 -10.33 -9.11
CA ARG A 59 4.63 -10.73 -10.13
C ARG A 59 4.99 -10.18 -11.51
N LEU A 60 5.34 -8.89 -11.58
CA LEU A 60 5.74 -8.24 -12.83
C LEU A 60 7.05 -8.84 -13.37
N ALA A 61 8.01 -9.14 -12.51
CA ALA A 61 9.26 -9.82 -12.88
C ALA A 61 9.01 -11.25 -13.41
N ALA A 62 7.99 -11.94 -12.90
CA ALA A 62 7.54 -13.23 -13.40
C ALA A 62 6.67 -13.15 -14.66
N ASN A 63 6.42 -11.94 -15.19
CA ASN A 63 5.56 -11.67 -16.34
C ASN A 63 4.14 -12.27 -16.21
N LEU A 64 3.59 -12.25 -14.99
CA LEU A 64 2.25 -12.76 -14.68
C LEU A 64 1.24 -11.62 -14.54
N SER A 65 0.05 -11.79 -15.13
CA SER A 65 -1.09 -10.92 -14.84
C SER A 65 -1.69 -11.29 -13.48
N ILE A 66 -2.51 -10.39 -12.92
CA ILE A 66 -3.16 -10.67 -11.62
C ILE A 66 -4.22 -11.78 -11.77
N GLU A 67 -4.84 -11.89 -12.94
CA GLU A 67 -5.76 -12.95 -13.34
C GLU A 67 -5.05 -14.30 -13.38
N ALA A 68 -3.84 -14.36 -13.95
CA ALA A 68 -3.06 -15.60 -14.00
C ALA A 68 -2.69 -16.09 -12.59
N VAL A 69 -2.37 -15.19 -11.65
CA VAL A 69 -2.12 -15.56 -10.25
C VAL A 69 -3.42 -15.97 -9.56
N SER A 70 -4.54 -15.30 -9.85
CA SER A 70 -5.88 -15.64 -9.36
C SER A 70 -6.30 -17.05 -9.79
N GLU A 71 -6.07 -17.43 -11.04
CA GLU A 71 -6.35 -18.78 -11.55
C GLU A 71 -5.51 -19.85 -10.85
N ARG A 72 -4.20 -19.59 -10.66
CA ARG A 72 -3.28 -20.51 -9.98
C ARG A 72 -3.61 -20.73 -8.52
N THR A 73 -3.97 -19.67 -7.81
CA THR A 73 -4.21 -19.70 -6.36
C THR A 73 -5.66 -19.97 -5.99
N ARG A 74 -6.59 -19.84 -6.95
CA ARG A 74 -8.04 -19.81 -6.74
C ARG A 74 -8.51 -18.68 -5.80
N ILE A 75 -7.68 -17.66 -5.61
CA ILE A 75 -8.01 -16.46 -4.84
C ILE A 75 -8.50 -15.41 -5.83
N ARG A 76 -9.66 -14.80 -5.57
CA ARG A 76 -10.21 -13.75 -6.46
C ARG A 76 -9.21 -12.61 -6.64
N ALA A 77 -9.06 -12.14 -7.89
CA ALA A 77 -8.16 -11.04 -8.25
C ALA A 77 -8.35 -9.76 -7.41
N VAL A 78 -9.57 -9.48 -6.93
CA VAL A 78 -9.86 -8.36 -6.01
C VAL A 78 -9.01 -8.45 -4.74
N TYR A 79 -8.92 -9.63 -4.12
CA TYR A 79 -8.12 -9.82 -2.91
C TYR A 79 -6.61 -9.77 -3.19
N LEU A 80 -6.16 -10.27 -4.35
CA LEU A 80 -4.76 -10.17 -4.74
C LEU A 80 -4.34 -8.72 -4.97
N SER A 81 -5.22 -7.92 -5.59
CA SER A 81 -4.99 -6.48 -5.79
C SER A 81 -4.97 -5.75 -4.44
N ALA A 82 -5.89 -6.10 -3.54
CA ALA A 82 -5.90 -5.58 -2.18
C ALA A 82 -4.61 -5.90 -1.40
N LEU A 83 -3.99 -7.07 -1.63
CA LEU A 83 -2.67 -7.40 -1.06
C LEU A 83 -1.56 -6.52 -1.63
N GLU A 84 -1.53 -6.29 -2.94
CA GLU A 84 -0.54 -5.40 -3.59
C GLU A 84 -0.66 -3.96 -3.09
N GLU A 85 -1.89 -3.51 -2.85
CA GLU A 85 -2.20 -2.15 -2.43
C GLU A 85 -2.22 -1.96 -0.89
N GLY A 86 -2.08 -3.03 -0.11
CA GLY A 86 -2.14 -2.98 1.36
C GLY A 86 -3.52 -2.67 1.95
N ARG A 87 -4.60 -2.88 1.18
CA ARG A 87 -5.99 -2.59 1.57
C ARG A 87 -6.60 -3.73 2.39
N LEU A 88 -6.26 -3.78 3.68
CA LEU A 88 -6.75 -4.82 4.61
C LEU A 88 -8.26 -4.73 4.89
N ASP A 89 -8.87 -3.57 4.65
CA ASP A 89 -10.31 -3.31 4.78
C ASP A 89 -11.18 -4.15 3.84
N GLN A 90 -10.62 -4.63 2.72
CA GLN A 90 -11.36 -5.49 1.78
C GLN A 90 -11.49 -6.94 2.25
N PHE A 91 -10.71 -7.37 3.25
CA PHE A 91 -10.76 -8.74 3.73
C PHE A 91 -11.81 -8.89 4.82
N THR A 92 -12.61 -9.96 4.75
CA THR A 92 -13.61 -10.28 5.78
C THR A 92 -12.97 -10.51 7.15
N ALA A 93 -11.75 -11.05 7.17
CA ALA A 93 -10.99 -11.24 8.40
C ALA A 93 -9.48 -11.10 8.13
N PRO A 94 -8.70 -10.57 9.09
CA PRO A 94 -7.26 -10.37 8.94
C PRO A 94 -6.49 -11.69 8.74
N LEU A 95 -6.99 -12.81 9.29
CA LEU A 95 -6.38 -14.12 9.13
C LEU A 95 -6.33 -14.57 7.65
N TYR A 96 -7.34 -14.18 6.86
CA TYR A 96 -7.37 -14.52 5.43
C TYR A 96 -6.26 -13.80 4.66
N ALA A 97 -5.93 -12.55 5.01
CA ALA A 97 -4.85 -11.82 4.36
C ALA A 97 -3.49 -12.54 4.52
N VAL A 98 -3.23 -13.14 5.69
CA VAL A 98 -2.00 -13.92 5.94
C VAL A 98 -1.93 -15.15 5.05
N GLY A 99 -3.01 -15.94 4.98
CA GLY A 99 -3.06 -17.15 4.14
C GLY A 99 -3.00 -16.85 2.64
N PHE A 100 -3.60 -15.73 2.22
CA PHE A 100 -3.55 -15.30 0.82
C PHE A 100 -2.18 -14.75 0.45
N ALA A 101 -1.51 -14.01 1.33
CA ALA A 101 -0.14 -13.53 1.10
C ALA A 101 0.86 -14.68 0.90
N SER A 102 0.77 -15.72 1.74
CA SER A 102 1.64 -16.90 1.62
C SER A 102 1.36 -17.71 0.35
N SER A 103 0.08 -17.91 0.01
CA SER A 103 -0.34 -18.62 -1.20
C SER A 103 0.09 -17.86 -2.47
N TYR A 104 -0.03 -16.53 -2.46
CA TYR A 104 0.47 -15.68 -3.54
C TYR A 104 1.97 -15.87 -3.69
N ALA A 105 2.76 -15.65 -2.63
CA ALA A 105 4.21 -15.78 -2.67
C ALA A 105 4.64 -17.13 -3.26
N ARG A 106 4.00 -18.22 -2.83
CA ARG A 106 4.25 -19.56 -3.37
C ARG A 106 3.98 -19.67 -4.87
N ALA A 107 2.90 -19.06 -5.36
CA ALA A 107 2.51 -19.11 -6.77
C ALA A 107 3.45 -18.34 -7.71
N ILE A 108 4.22 -17.37 -7.18
CA ILE A 108 5.22 -16.59 -7.92
C ILE A 108 6.66 -16.99 -7.61
N GLY A 109 6.88 -18.03 -6.79
CA GLY A 109 8.21 -18.53 -6.45
C GLY A 109 8.95 -17.75 -5.36
N LEU A 110 8.24 -16.93 -4.57
CA LEU A 110 8.78 -16.31 -3.37
C LEU A 110 8.59 -17.20 -2.13
N ASP A 111 9.35 -16.91 -1.08
CA ASP A 111 9.22 -17.59 0.20
C ASP A 111 7.87 -17.29 0.87
N ALA A 112 7.07 -18.34 1.03
CA ALA A 112 5.70 -18.24 1.54
C ALA A 112 5.67 -17.84 3.02
N GLU A 113 6.64 -18.28 3.81
CA GLU A 113 6.65 -18.02 5.24
C GLU A 113 7.12 -16.61 5.57
N TRP A 114 8.09 -16.09 4.83
CA TRP A 114 8.46 -14.69 4.83
C TRP A 114 7.26 -13.80 4.53
N ALA A 115 6.47 -14.12 3.49
CA ALA A 115 5.29 -13.34 3.13
C ALA A 115 4.21 -13.39 4.22
N ALA A 116 3.98 -14.57 4.81
CA ALA A 116 3.05 -14.74 5.92
C ALA A 116 3.49 -13.90 7.14
N GLN A 117 4.77 -13.96 7.49
CA GLN A 117 5.34 -13.25 8.64
C GLN A 117 5.29 -11.74 8.44
N ALA A 118 5.65 -11.25 7.26
CA ALA A 118 5.56 -9.83 6.91
C ALA A 118 4.09 -9.34 6.98
N MET A 119 3.14 -10.16 6.55
CA MET A 119 1.71 -9.81 6.65
C MET A 119 1.24 -9.77 8.10
N ARG A 120 1.66 -10.73 8.94
CA ARG A 120 1.35 -10.73 10.38
C ARG A 120 1.88 -9.47 11.07
N GLN A 121 3.11 -9.07 10.76
CA GLN A 121 3.70 -7.82 11.26
C GLN A 121 2.90 -6.61 10.79
N PHE A 122 2.55 -6.54 9.52
CA PHE A 122 1.74 -5.44 8.98
C PHE A 122 0.36 -5.32 9.63
N ILE A 123 -0.31 -6.44 9.88
CA ILE A 123 -1.59 -6.48 10.60
C ILE A 123 -1.41 -5.99 12.05
N ALA A 124 -0.32 -6.37 12.72
CA ALA A 124 -0.03 -5.93 14.08
C ALA A 124 0.27 -4.42 14.16
N ASP A 125 1.01 -3.90 13.17
CA ASP A 125 1.39 -2.48 13.08
C ASP A 125 0.22 -1.59 12.64
N THR A 126 -0.83 -2.15 12.06
CA THR A 126 -2.03 -1.42 11.68
C THR A 126 -3.02 -1.44 12.85
N PRO A 127 -3.13 -0.35 13.67
CA PRO A 127 -4.01 -0.34 14.82
C PRO A 127 -5.47 -0.38 14.38
N ASN A 128 -6.08 -1.56 14.54
CA ASN A 128 -7.50 -1.76 14.78
C ASN A 128 -8.47 -1.06 13.79
N SER A 129 -8.35 -1.35 12.49
CA SER A 129 -9.44 -1.05 11.54
C SER A 129 -10.60 -2.05 11.68
N TRP A 130 -10.33 -3.30 12.05
CA TRP A 130 -11.30 -4.40 12.02
C TRP A 130 -12.15 -4.57 13.30
N ARG A 131 -11.75 -4.07 14.49
CA ARG A 131 -12.70 -4.03 15.64
C ARG A 131 -13.65 -2.84 15.57
N ARG A 132 -13.32 -1.77 14.83
CA ARG A 132 -14.23 -0.60 14.68
C ARG A 132 -15.46 -0.89 13.82
N SER A 133 -15.39 -1.87 12.92
CA SER A 133 -16.49 -2.22 12.02
C SER A 133 -17.55 -3.15 12.65
N GLY A 134 -17.42 -3.53 13.93
CA GLY A 134 -18.51 -4.20 14.66
C GLY A 134 -18.71 -5.69 14.38
N TRP A 135 -17.70 -6.39 13.85
CA TRP A 135 -17.81 -7.81 13.42
C TRP A 135 -17.48 -8.85 14.50
N VAL A 136 -17.37 -8.44 15.78
CA VAL A 136 -17.21 -9.36 16.91
C VAL A 136 -18.34 -9.11 17.91
N HIS A 137 -19.50 -9.71 17.64
CA HIS A 137 -20.55 -9.95 18.62
C HIS A 137 -20.93 -11.42 18.58
#